data_AF-A0A4P9W2H2-F1
#
_entry.id   AF-A0A4P9W2H2-F1
#
_cell.length_a   1.000
_cell.length_b   1.000
_cell.length_c   1.000
_cell.angle_alpha   90.00
_cell.angle_beta   90.00
_cell.angle_gamma   90.00
#
_symmetry.space_group_name_H-M   'P 1'
#
loop_
_entity.id
_entity.type
_entity.pdbx_description
1 polymer ?
#
loop_
_entity_poly.entity_id
_entity_poly.type
_entity_poly.pdbx_seq_one_letter_code
_entity_poly.pdbx_strand_id
1 'polypeptide(L)'
;MIADLLSACPTIEDLDLNTCYRITDGTLSALEKHSPLHCLDLTNQALITAPAIVSFLCACGSQLRLLGLHWDGPAPFAAIASHAPNIQHIIISGLSLWPTRTPDLTREDFEFVKELLASCPRLKTVAPDWALDGDDILVFLDELEVSHGHVDPFSDHLNEWRQFGGTGLW
;
A
#
# COMPACT_ATOMS: atom_id res chain seq x y z
N MET A 1 0.43 20.39 -8.29
CA MET A 1 -0.69 19.71 -7.62
C MET A 1 -0.23 18.53 -6.74
N ILE A 2 0.61 17.59 -7.18
CA ILE A 2 1.38 16.72 -6.25
C ILE A 2 2.88 17.07 -6.30
N ALA A 3 3.42 17.29 -7.50
CA ALA A 3 4.82 17.67 -7.68
C ALA A 3 5.21 18.95 -6.91
N ASP A 4 4.33 19.95 -6.87
CA ASP A 4 4.58 21.18 -6.10
C ASP A 4 4.67 20.88 -4.59
N LEU A 5 3.80 20.01 -4.06
CA LEU A 5 3.85 19.57 -2.66
C LEU A 5 5.16 18.86 -2.36
N LEU A 6 5.54 17.89 -3.19
CA LEU A 6 6.79 17.13 -3.02
C LEU A 6 8.02 18.05 -3.11
N SER A 7 7.99 19.07 -3.98
CA SER A 7 9.07 20.06 -4.09
C SER A 7 9.16 21.01 -2.89
N ALA A 8 8.02 21.36 -2.29
CA ALA A 8 7.95 22.23 -1.13
C ALA A 8 8.27 21.47 0.18
N CYS A 9 7.97 20.17 0.20
CA CYS A 9 8.12 19.29 1.35
C CYS A 9 8.99 18.07 0.97
N PRO A 10 10.31 18.26 0.77
CA PRO A 10 11.21 17.20 0.30
C PRO A 10 11.41 16.07 1.33
N THR A 11 10.92 16.24 2.56
CA THR A 11 11.05 15.28 3.67
C THR A 11 9.79 14.43 3.87
N ILE A 12 8.81 14.46 2.96
CA ILE A 12 7.64 13.59 3.07
C ILE A 12 8.09 12.13 2.95
N GLU A 13 7.86 11.38 4.02
CA GLU A 13 8.14 9.95 4.11
C GLU A 13 6.86 9.10 4.00
N ASP A 14 5.75 9.63 4.49
CA ASP A 14 4.47 8.94 4.53
C ASP A 14 3.42 9.77 3.81
N LEU A 15 2.75 9.16 2.83
CA LEU A 15 1.77 9.82 2.01
C LEU A 15 0.51 8.95 1.84
N ASP A 16 -0.59 9.45 2.39
CA ASP A 16 -1.91 8.88 2.17
C ASP A 16 -2.58 9.58 0.99
N LEU A 17 -2.89 8.82 -0.06
CA LEU A 17 -3.72 9.26 -1.18
C LEU A 17 -4.96 8.37 -1.34
N ASN A 18 -5.35 7.59 -0.33
CA ASN A 18 -6.58 6.81 -0.34
C ASN A 18 -7.76 7.72 -0.69
N THR A 19 -8.66 7.23 -1.55
CA THR A 19 -9.92 7.89 -1.99
C THR A 19 -9.78 9.32 -2.56
N CYS A 20 -8.55 9.81 -2.76
CA CYS A 20 -8.28 11.09 -3.38
C CYS A 20 -8.77 11.10 -4.84
N TYR A 21 -9.33 12.22 -5.28
CA TYR A 21 -9.81 12.37 -6.65
C TYR A 21 -8.66 12.72 -7.60
N ARG A 22 -8.68 12.12 -8.80
CA ARG A 22 -7.77 12.44 -9.92
C ARG A 22 -6.29 12.14 -9.63
N ILE A 23 -5.99 11.16 -8.77
CA ILE A 23 -4.65 10.56 -8.75
C ILE A 23 -4.53 9.68 -9.98
N THR A 24 -3.45 9.83 -10.73
CA THR A 24 -3.22 9.15 -12.01
C THR A 24 -1.79 8.62 -12.07
N ASP A 25 -1.44 7.92 -13.13
CA ASP A 25 -0.06 7.50 -13.43
C ASP A 25 0.95 8.67 -13.35
N GLY A 26 0.53 9.89 -13.70
CA GLY A 26 1.38 11.08 -13.58
C GLY A 26 1.76 11.43 -12.13
N THR A 27 0.94 11.04 -11.16
CA THR A 27 1.28 11.14 -9.73
C THR A 27 2.42 10.19 -9.38
N LEU A 28 2.35 8.94 -9.84
CA LEU A 28 3.43 7.96 -9.63
C LEU A 28 4.74 8.44 -10.26
N SER A 29 4.72 8.97 -11.49
CA SER A 29 5.92 9.53 -12.13
C SER A 29 6.54 10.71 -11.37
N ALA A 30 5.74 11.45 -10.58
CA ALA A 30 6.25 12.49 -9.70
C ALA A 30 6.86 11.89 -8.42
N LEU A 31 6.20 10.87 -7.85
CA LEU A 31 6.65 10.16 -6.65
C LEU A 31 7.94 9.35 -6.89
N GLU A 32 8.15 8.80 -8.08
CA GLU A 32 9.40 8.13 -8.48
C GLU A 32 10.65 9.00 -8.26
N LYS A 33 10.48 10.33 -8.36
CA LYS A 33 11.55 11.32 -8.20
C LYS A 33 11.68 11.84 -6.77
N HIS A 34 10.76 11.44 -5.90
CA HIS A 34 10.70 11.88 -4.51
C HIS A 34 11.27 10.79 -3.60
N SER A 35 12.33 11.11 -2.89
CA SER A 35 12.95 10.26 -1.88
C SER A 35 13.13 11.10 -0.62
N PRO A 36 12.68 10.62 0.56
CA PRO A 36 12.55 9.21 0.95
C PRO A 36 11.11 8.75 1.22
N LEU A 37 10.38 8.26 0.22
CA LEU A 37 9.02 7.74 0.46
C LEU A 37 9.07 6.31 1.03
N HIS A 38 8.42 6.11 2.18
CA HIS A 38 8.40 4.86 2.94
C HIS A 38 7.01 4.25 3.06
N CYS A 39 5.97 5.06 3.24
CA CYS A 39 4.59 4.61 3.28
C CYS A 39 3.78 5.34 2.20
N LEU A 40 3.10 4.57 1.36
CA LEU A 40 2.25 5.13 0.30
C LEU A 40 0.95 4.37 0.24
N ASP A 41 -0.17 5.05 0.42
CA ASP A 41 -1.50 4.46 0.22
C ASP A 41 -2.15 5.01 -1.05
N LEU A 42 -2.37 4.12 -2.03
CA LEU A 42 -3.07 4.37 -3.30
C LEU A 42 -4.32 3.50 -3.43
N THR A 43 -4.83 2.96 -2.32
CA THR A 43 -6.10 2.23 -2.35
C THR A 43 -7.22 3.10 -2.90
N ASN A 44 -8.15 2.47 -3.61
CA ASN A 44 -9.29 3.14 -4.25
C ASN A 44 -8.92 4.18 -5.33
N GLN A 45 -7.75 4.03 -5.97
CA GLN A 45 -7.31 4.85 -7.10
C GLN A 45 -7.58 4.20 -8.46
N ALA A 46 -8.79 4.41 -8.99
CA ALA A 46 -9.25 3.78 -10.24
C ALA A 46 -8.56 4.27 -11.53
N LEU A 47 -7.76 5.34 -11.47
CA LEU A 47 -7.08 5.93 -12.63
C LEU A 47 -5.58 5.62 -12.66
N ILE A 48 -5.07 4.81 -11.72
CA ILE A 48 -3.71 4.30 -11.72
C ILE A 48 -3.70 2.94 -12.42
N THR A 49 -2.76 2.74 -13.32
CA THR A 49 -2.64 1.50 -14.10
C THR A 49 -1.56 0.57 -13.53
N ALA A 50 -1.75 -0.75 -13.69
CA ALA A 50 -0.73 -1.73 -13.33
C ALA A 50 0.68 -1.44 -13.90
N PRO A 51 0.85 -1.05 -15.19
CA PRO A 51 2.18 -0.68 -15.71
C PRO A 51 2.84 0.50 -14.97
N ALA A 52 2.06 1.50 -14.55
CA ALA A 52 2.58 2.63 -13.79
C ALA A 52 3.01 2.21 -12.38
N ILE A 53 2.25 1.32 -11.72
CA ILE A 53 2.64 0.74 -10.43
C ILE A 53 3.95 -0.04 -10.56
N VAL A 54 4.09 -0.85 -11.61
CA VAL A 54 5.32 -1.60 -11.88
C VAL A 54 6.50 -0.64 -12.10
N SER A 55 6.35 0.40 -12.91
CA SER A 55 7.38 1.43 -13.12
C SER A 55 7.82 2.06 -11.80
N PHE A 56 6.85 2.46 -10.98
CA PHE A 56 7.09 3.08 -9.68
C PHE A 56 7.86 2.14 -8.73
N LEU A 57 7.43 0.88 -8.63
CA LEU A 57 8.10 -0.12 -7.80
C LEU A 57 9.54 -0.40 -8.28
N CYS A 58 9.78 -0.47 -9.58
CA CYS A 58 11.11 -0.61 -10.14
C CYS A 58 12.04 0.55 -9.73
N ALA A 59 11.52 1.78 -9.68
CA ALA A 59 12.30 2.98 -9.38
C ALA A 59 12.59 3.14 -7.88
N CYS A 60 11.59 2.94 -7.02
CA CYS A 60 11.70 3.28 -5.59
C CYS A 60 11.10 2.24 -4.63
N GLY A 61 10.69 1.07 -5.10
CA GLY A 61 10.07 0.03 -4.27
C GLY A 61 10.95 -0.43 -3.09
N SER A 62 12.27 -0.36 -3.21
CA SER A 62 13.21 -0.77 -2.15
C SER A 62 13.16 0.11 -0.90
N GLN A 63 12.58 1.32 -1.00
CA GLN A 63 12.41 2.25 0.11
C GLN A 63 11.10 2.02 0.86
N LEU A 64 10.14 1.32 0.25
CA LEU A 64 8.80 1.17 0.81
C LEU A 64 8.76 0.12 1.92
N ARG A 65 8.01 0.47 2.98
CA ARG A 65 7.61 -0.41 4.07
C ARG A 65 6.11 -0.68 4.06
N LEU A 66 5.32 0.27 3.56
CA LEU A 66 3.89 0.10 3.35
C LEU A 66 3.50 0.54 1.94
N LEU A 67 2.66 -0.27 1.30
CA LEU A 67 2.03 0.06 0.03
C LEU A 67 0.55 -0.35 0.03
N GLY A 68 -0.33 0.63 -0.15
CA GLY A 68 -1.74 0.41 -0.44
C GLY A 68 -2.00 0.50 -1.94
N LEU A 69 -2.72 -0.46 -2.52
CA LEU A 69 -3.07 -0.47 -3.95
C LEU A 69 -4.33 -1.28 -4.22
N HIS A 70 -4.81 -1.20 -5.45
CA HIS A 70 -5.91 -2.02 -5.93
C HIS A 70 -5.46 -3.42 -6.35
N TRP A 71 -6.30 -4.43 -6.14
CA TRP A 71 -6.15 -5.76 -6.73
C TRP A 71 -6.30 -5.73 -8.26
N ASP A 72 -5.24 -5.35 -8.99
CA ASP A 72 -5.25 -5.22 -10.46
C ASP A 72 -4.47 -6.35 -11.15
N GLY A 73 -4.68 -7.59 -10.70
CA GLY A 73 -4.03 -8.78 -11.24
C GLY A 73 -2.57 -8.96 -10.79
N PRO A 74 -1.82 -9.88 -11.41
CA PRO A 74 -0.52 -10.34 -10.88
C PRO A 74 0.64 -9.36 -11.03
N ALA A 75 0.59 -8.47 -12.03
CA ALA A 75 1.75 -7.67 -12.40
C ALA A 75 2.26 -6.76 -11.25
N PRO A 76 1.39 -6.03 -10.52
CA PRO A 76 1.80 -5.29 -9.33
C PRO A 76 2.42 -6.19 -8.26
N PHE A 77 1.83 -7.35 -7.95
CA PHE A 77 2.35 -8.26 -6.92
C PHE A 77 3.72 -8.83 -7.29
N ALA A 78 3.91 -9.24 -8.54
CA ALA A 78 5.22 -9.69 -9.04
C ALA A 78 6.28 -8.58 -8.94
N ALA A 79 5.90 -7.32 -9.20
CA ALA A 79 6.79 -6.19 -9.03
C ALA A 79 7.13 -5.90 -7.56
N ILE A 80 6.17 -6.06 -6.64
CA ILE A 80 6.44 -5.93 -5.19
C ILE A 80 7.43 -7.01 -4.75
N ALA A 81 7.17 -8.27 -5.12
CA ALA A 81 8.05 -9.40 -4.84
C ALA A 81 9.48 -9.17 -5.34
N SER A 82 9.63 -8.53 -6.51
CA SER A 82 10.93 -8.30 -7.15
C SER A 82 11.66 -7.05 -6.67
N HIS A 83 10.92 -5.97 -6.34
CA HIS A 83 11.50 -4.63 -6.18
C HIS A 83 11.28 -4.00 -4.80
N ALA A 84 10.45 -4.59 -3.94
CA ALA A 84 10.15 -4.07 -2.60
C ALA A 84 10.53 -5.05 -1.47
N PRO A 85 11.83 -5.41 -1.32
CA PRO A 85 12.28 -6.38 -0.31
C PRO A 85 12.08 -5.91 1.14
N ASN A 86 11.83 -4.61 1.35
CA ASN A 86 11.62 -4.01 2.66
C ASN A 86 10.14 -3.86 3.04
N ILE A 87 9.23 -4.28 2.17
CA ILE A 87 7.79 -4.19 2.42
C ILE A 87 7.40 -4.99 3.66
N GLN A 88 6.59 -4.39 4.51
CA GLN A 88 6.10 -4.95 5.77
C GLN A 88 4.58 -5.05 5.78
N HIS A 89 3.91 -4.12 5.09
CA HIS A 89 2.46 -4.03 5.09
C HIS A 89 1.97 -3.77 3.67
N ILE A 90 1.01 -4.57 3.23
CA ILE A 90 0.34 -4.38 1.96
C ILE A 90 -1.14 -4.23 2.26
N ILE A 91 -1.73 -3.13 1.82
CA ILE A 91 -3.17 -2.89 1.91
C ILE A 91 -3.74 -3.11 0.52
N ILE A 92 -4.73 -3.99 0.41
CA ILE A 92 -5.32 -4.33 -0.88
C ILE A 92 -6.76 -3.86 -0.89
N SER A 93 -7.05 -2.93 -1.79
CA SER A 93 -8.42 -2.54 -2.09
C SER A 93 -9.02 -3.41 -3.18
N GLY A 94 -10.28 -3.78 -3.01
CA GLY A 94 -11.09 -4.34 -4.10
C GLY A 94 -11.80 -3.19 -4.77
N LEU A 95 -11.63 -2.97 -6.08
CA LEU A 95 -12.49 -2.04 -6.82
C LEU A 95 -13.89 -2.68 -6.93
N SER A 96 -14.61 -2.75 -5.83
CA SER A 96 -16.07 -2.75 -5.92
C SER A 96 -16.45 -1.29 -6.17
N LEU A 97 -16.73 -0.97 -7.43
CA LEU A 97 -17.68 0.10 -7.70
C LEU A 97 -19.01 -0.35 -7.03
N TRP A 98 -19.17 -0.10 -5.73
CA TRP A 98 -20.35 -0.36 -4.89
C TRP A 98 -20.57 -1.80 -4.34
N PRO A 99 -21.32 -1.95 -3.22
CA PRO A 99 -20.98 -2.84 -2.11
C PRO A 99 -21.75 -4.17 -2.11
N THR A 100 -21.48 -5.10 -3.04
CA THR A 100 -22.21 -6.39 -2.99
C THR A 100 -21.45 -7.64 -3.41
N ARG A 101 -20.15 -7.56 -3.73
CA ARG A 101 -19.41 -8.79 -3.95
C ARG A 101 -17.93 -8.60 -3.62
N THR A 102 -17.46 -9.40 -2.69
CA THR A 102 -16.04 -9.76 -2.57
C THR A 102 -15.54 -10.10 -3.98
N PRO A 103 -14.36 -9.63 -4.41
CA PRO A 103 -13.77 -10.09 -5.66
C PRO A 103 -13.70 -11.61 -5.62
N ASP A 104 -14.12 -12.25 -6.71
CA ASP A 104 -14.09 -13.71 -6.84
C ASP A 104 -12.62 -14.12 -7.00
N LEU A 105 -11.96 -14.39 -5.88
CA LEU A 105 -10.54 -14.73 -5.85
C LEU A 105 -10.37 -16.13 -6.44
N THR A 106 -9.60 -16.18 -7.51
CA THR A 106 -9.23 -17.41 -8.19
C THR A 106 -8.12 -18.12 -7.43
N ARG A 107 -7.91 -19.42 -7.70
CA ARG A 107 -6.73 -20.13 -7.21
C ARG A 107 -5.42 -19.42 -7.58
N GLU A 108 -5.37 -18.75 -8.73
CA GLU A 108 -4.19 -18.02 -9.19
C GLU A 108 -3.85 -16.85 -8.25
N ASP A 109 -4.89 -16.14 -7.78
CA ASP A 109 -4.75 -15.04 -6.82
C ASP A 109 -4.08 -15.49 -5.51
N PHE A 110 -4.47 -16.64 -4.98
CA PHE A 110 -3.84 -17.23 -3.80
C PHE A 110 -2.38 -17.61 -4.03
N GLU A 111 -2.03 -18.15 -5.21
CA GLU A 111 -0.64 -18.46 -5.54
C GLU A 111 0.23 -17.20 -5.65
N PHE A 112 -0.30 -16.09 -6.16
CA PHE A 112 0.42 -14.81 -6.17
C PHE A 112 0.69 -14.31 -4.76
N VAL A 113 -0.25 -14.47 -3.82
CA VAL A 113 -0.02 -14.12 -2.42
C VAL A 113 1.06 -15.01 -1.79
N LYS A 114 1.13 -16.30 -2.13
CA LYS A 114 2.24 -17.16 -1.66
C LYS A 114 3.59 -16.71 -2.20
N GLU A 115 3.67 -16.40 -3.50
CA GLU A 115 4.90 -15.92 -4.13
C GLU A 115 5.37 -14.60 -3.52
N LEU A 116 4.43 -13.70 -3.25
CA LEU A 116 4.67 -12.43 -2.56
C LEU A 116 5.26 -12.68 -1.17
N LEU A 117 4.64 -13.56 -0.37
CA LEU A 117 5.12 -13.90 0.98
C LEU A 117 6.50 -14.58 0.96
N ALA A 118 6.76 -15.41 -0.04
CA ALA A 118 8.07 -16.05 -0.21
C ALA A 118 9.18 -15.05 -0.59
N SER A 119 8.83 -14.01 -1.34
CA SER A 119 9.78 -13.02 -1.87
C SER A 119 10.00 -11.83 -0.94
N CYS A 120 9.03 -11.55 -0.05
CA CYS A 120 9.07 -10.43 0.88
C CYS A 120 9.28 -10.93 2.33
N PRO A 121 10.53 -11.19 2.78
CA PRO A 121 10.80 -11.80 4.08
C PRO A 121 10.44 -10.92 5.29
N ARG A 122 10.11 -9.66 5.05
CA ARG A 122 9.69 -8.69 6.07
C ARG A 122 8.19 -8.44 6.09
N LEU A 123 7.43 -9.07 5.18
CA LEU A 123 5.99 -8.89 5.07
C LEU A 123 5.31 -9.47 6.32
N LYS A 124 4.67 -8.59 7.08
CA LYS A 124 3.96 -8.92 8.32
C LYS A 124 2.45 -8.95 8.12
N THR A 125 1.96 -8.09 7.24
CA THR A 125 0.53 -7.88 7.06
C THR A 125 0.14 -7.79 5.60
N VAL A 126 -0.92 -8.50 5.24
CA VAL A 126 -1.66 -8.34 3.98
C VAL A 126 -3.11 -8.05 4.36
N ALA A 127 -3.55 -6.81 4.21
CA ALA A 127 -4.84 -6.33 4.68
C ALA A 127 -5.78 -6.07 3.49
N PRO A 128 -6.64 -7.03 3.11
CA PRO A 128 -7.73 -6.77 2.17
C PRO A 128 -8.81 -5.90 2.83
N ASP A 129 -8.98 -4.66 2.37
CA ASP A 129 -9.89 -3.66 2.99
C ASP A 129 -11.39 -4.00 2.84
N TRP A 130 -11.69 -4.96 1.97
CA TRP A 130 -13.03 -5.39 1.60
C TRP A 130 -13.45 -6.69 2.27
N ALA A 131 -12.50 -7.44 2.86
CA ALA A 131 -12.76 -8.78 3.35
C ALA A 131 -13.50 -8.75 4.70
N LEU A 132 -14.44 -9.68 4.86
CA LEU A 132 -15.18 -9.92 6.09
C LEU A 132 -14.68 -11.19 6.77
N ASP A 133 -14.87 -11.28 8.09
CA ASP A 133 -14.50 -12.45 8.88
C ASP A 133 -15.06 -13.74 8.27
N GLY A 134 -14.17 -14.70 8.00
CA GLY A 134 -14.50 -15.99 7.40
C GLY A 134 -14.42 -16.02 5.87
N ASP A 135 -14.07 -14.91 5.20
CA ASP A 135 -13.73 -14.93 3.78
C ASP A 135 -12.50 -15.81 3.52
N ASP A 136 -12.51 -16.54 2.39
CA ASP A 136 -11.46 -17.51 2.04
C ASP A 136 -10.05 -16.90 2.07
N ILE A 137 -9.90 -15.62 1.71
CA ILE A 137 -8.62 -14.91 1.79
C ILE A 137 -8.11 -14.74 3.21
N LEU A 138 -8.98 -14.48 4.18
CA LEU A 138 -8.58 -14.32 5.57
C LEU A 138 -8.18 -15.66 6.18
N VAL A 139 -8.99 -16.69 5.94
CA VAL A 139 -8.67 -18.07 6.36
C VAL A 139 -7.32 -18.51 5.77
N PHE A 140 -7.08 -18.20 4.50
CA PHE A 140 -5.81 -18.49 3.85
C PHE A 140 -4.63 -17.73 4.45
N LEU A 141 -4.80 -16.44 4.79
CA LEU A 141 -3.74 -15.65 5.43
C LEU A 141 -3.44 -16.15 6.85
N ASP A 142 -4.48 -16.57 7.59
CA ASP A 142 -4.34 -17.22 8.90
C ASP A 142 -3.53 -18.51 8.82
N GLU A 143 -3.80 -19.38 7.83
CA GLU A 143 -3.03 -20.61 7.58
C GLU A 143 -1.55 -20.35 7.28
N LEU A 144 -1.23 -19.17 6.74
CA LEU A 144 0.14 -18.74 6.45
C LEU A 144 0.78 -17.93 7.59
N GLU A 145 0.10 -17.78 8.73
CA GLU A 145 0.54 -16.99 9.88
C GLU A 145 0.80 -15.50 9.54
N VAL A 146 0.07 -14.97 8.56
CA VAL A 146 0.18 -13.57 8.11
C VAL A 146 -0.94 -12.75 8.72
N SER A 147 -0.61 -11.62 9.32
CA SER A 147 -1.64 -10.73 9.84
C SER A 147 -2.48 -10.17 8.70
N HIS A 148 -3.78 -10.05 8.91
CA HIS A 148 -4.71 -9.43 7.97
C HIS A 148 -5.54 -8.31 8.61
N GLY A 149 -5.09 -7.83 9.77
CA GLY A 149 -5.74 -6.75 10.50
C GLY A 149 -5.52 -5.39 9.85
N HIS A 150 -6.36 -4.41 10.22
CA HIS A 150 -6.19 -3.03 9.79
C HIS A 150 -4.79 -2.50 10.13
N VAL A 151 -4.10 -1.97 9.13
CA VAL A 151 -2.82 -1.28 9.30
C VAL A 151 -3.10 0.21 9.14
N ASP A 152 -2.90 0.97 10.22
CA ASP A 152 -2.85 2.43 10.13
C ASP A 152 -1.37 2.87 10.17
N PRO A 153 -0.70 3.00 9.02
CA PRO A 153 0.70 3.41 8.97
C PRO A 153 0.90 4.87 9.39
N PHE A 154 -0.17 5.65 9.49
CA PHE A 154 -0.14 7.08 9.78
C PHE A 154 -0.44 7.38 11.25
N SER A 155 -0.97 6.40 12.00
CA SER A 155 -1.32 6.53 13.42
C SER A 155 -0.11 6.65 14.36
N ASP A 156 1.00 5.99 14.05
CA ASP A 156 2.19 6.01 14.90
C ASP A 156 2.75 7.44 15.02
N HIS A 157 2.72 8.21 13.94
CA HIS A 157 3.19 9.61 13.91
C HIS A 157 2.22 10.62 14.55
N LEU A 158 0.93 10.29 14.65
CA LEU A 158 -0.06 11.17 15.32
C LEU A 158 -0.02 11.01 16.85
N ASN A 159 0.38 9.85 17.36
CA ASN A 159 0.55 9.63 18.80
C ASN A 159 1.83 10.28 19.37
N GLU A 160 2.83 10.57 18.53
CA GLU A 160 4.05 11.29 18.92
C GLU A 160 3.83 12.78 19.23
N TRP A 161 2.71 13.38 18.81
CA TRP A 161 2.35 14.76 19.18
C TRP A 161 2.15 14.92 20.70
N ARG A 162 1.83 13.84 21.41
CA ARG A 162 1.78 13.85 22.88
C ARG A 162 3.17 13.94 23.54
N GLN A 163 4.25 13.66 22.81
CA GLN A 163 5.62 13.88 23.30
C GLN A 163 6.13 15.30 23.03
N PHE A 164 5.51 16.04 22.11
CA PHE A 164 5.79 17.47 21.91
C PHE A 164 4.95 18.40 22.80
N GLY A 165 4.21 17.86 23.78
CA GLY A 165 3.58 18.62 24.86
C GLY A 165 4.57 19.18 25.90
N GLY A 166 5.74 19.65 25.45
CA GLY A 166 6.73 20.35 26.27
C GLY A 166 6.43 21.84 26.34
N THR A 167 5.85 22.26 27.47
CA THR A 167 5.91 23.61 28.08
C THR A 167 6.31 24.78 27.18
N GLY A 168 5.32 25.56 26.74
CA GLY A 168 5.54 26.86 26.11
C GLY A 168 4.39 27.80 26.42
N LEU A 169 4.43 28.43 27.60
CA LEU A 169 3.86 29.76 27.79
C LEU A 169 4.38 30.66 26.68
N TRP A 170 3.50 31.29 25.89
CA TRP A 170 3.42 32.72 25.58
C TRP A 170 2.08 32.99 24.88
#